data_AF-A0A7W2JZ59-F1
#
_entry.id   AF-A0A7W2JZ59-F1
#
_cell.length_a   1.000
_cell.length_b   1.000
_cell.length_c   1.000
_cell.angle_alpha   90.00
_cell.angle_beta   90.00
_cell.angle_gamma   90.00
#
_symmetry.space_group_name_H-M   'P 1'
#
loop_
_entity.id
_entity.type
_entity.pdbx_description
1 polymer ?
#
loop_
_entity_poly.entity_id
_entity_poly.type
_entity_poly.pdbx_seq_one_letter_code
_entity_poly.pdbx_strand_id
1 'polypeptide(L)'
;MYYQPTLNDVCHMLALIDTIPRPYGDNEGDPINGMTVYPDLCADHQTLVDDTLEILHIYTRSGGEPNNRAITYLRRRGFDAALDFDQYDPYRIVGYVRTDNWTISLSDAPSFSPFTW
;
A
#
# COMPACT_ATOMS: atom_id res chain seq x y z
N MET A 1 -22.88 -7.44 -4.59
CA MET A 1 -22.27 -6.49 -5.54
C MET A 1 -20.90 -6.21 -4.97
N TYR A 2 -19.83 -6.75 -5.56
CA TYR A 2 -18.48 -6.49 -5.05
C TYR A 2 -18.17 -5.01 -5.36
N TYR A 3 -17.85 -4.24 -4.33
CA TYR A 3 -17.46 -2.84 -4.49
C TYR A 3 -16.18 -2.80 -5.33
N GLN A 4 -16.19 -2.00 -6.39
CA GLN A 4 -15.03 -1.79 -7.23
C GLN A 4 -14.58 -0.33 -7.04
N PRO A 5 -13.49 -0.08 -6.30
CA PRO A 5 -13.01 1.27 -6.06
C PRO A 5 -12.68 1.99 -7.37
N THR A 6 -12.99 3.27 -7.42
CA THR A 6 -12.58 4.16 -8.51
C THR A 6 -11.23 4.81 -8.21
N LEU A 7 -10.62 5.41 -9.23
CA LEU A 7 -9.41 6.23 -9.04
C LEU A 7 -9.62 7.35 -8.01
N ASN A 8 -10.81 7.95 -7.98
CA ASN A 8 -11.08 9.05 -7.05
C ASN A 8 -11.17 8.56 -5.61
N ASP A 9 -11.75 7.37 -5.38
CA ASP A 9 -11.80 6.77 -4.04
C ASP A 9 -10.39 6.50 -3.53
N VAL A 10 -9.53 5.94 -4.38
CA VAL A 10 -8.12 5.71 -4.04
C VAL A 10 -7.39 7.01 -3.73
N CYS A 11 -7.53 8.03 -4.58
CA CYS A 11 -6.89 9.33 -4.33
C CYS A 11 -7.38 9.98 -3.03
N HIS A 12 -8.66 9.81 -2.69
CA HIS A 12 -9.21 10.33 -1.43
C HIS A 12 -8.58 9.63 -0.22
N MET A 13 -8.50 8.30 -0.23
CA MET A 13 -7.86 7.53 0.84
C MET A 13 -6.38 7.87 0.99
N LEU A 14 -5.65 7.99 -0.13
CA LEU A 14 -4.24 8.40 -0.12
C LEU A 14 -4.05 9.79 0.49
N ALA A 15 -4.96 10.74 0.21
CA ALA A 15 -4.92 12.06 0.84
C ALA A 15 -5.18 12.01 2.34
N LEU A 16 -6.05 11.11 2.82
CA LEU A 16 -6.28 10.90 4.26
C LEU A 16 -5.05 10.28 4.94
N ILE A 17 -4.42 9.29 4.31
CA ILE A 17 -3.16 8.70 4.81
C ILE A 17 -2.09 9.78 5.00
N ASP A 18 -2.00 10.73 4.06
CA ASP A 18 -1.02 11.80 4.12
C ASP A 18 -1.20 12.74 5.34
N THR A 19 -2.38 12.74 5.97
CA THR A 19 -2.65 13.51 7.19
C THR A 19 -2.19 12.81 8.47
N ILE A 20 -1.85 11.51 8.41
CA ILE A 20 -1.41 10.75 9.59
C ILE A 20 -0.03 11.27 10.02
N PRO A 21 0.13 11.76 11.26
CA PRO A 21 1.43 12.19 11.76
C PRO A 21 2.36 10.99 11.93
N ARG A 22 3.64 11.17 11.61
CA ARG A 22 4.67 10.16 11.87
C ARG A 22 4.77 9.89 13.38
N PRO A 23 4.69 8.62 13.83
CA PRO A 23 4.95 8.29 15.22
C PRO A 23 6.43 8.55 15.55
N TYR A 24 6.73 8.75 16.83
CA TYR A 24 8.08 9.04 17.29
C TYR A 24 8.99 7.82 17.08
N GLY A 25 10.07 7.99 16.31
CA GLY A 25 11.05 6.93 16.04
C GLY A 25 11.88 7.20 14.79
N ASP A 26 12.82 6.31 14.50
CA ASP A 26 13.58 6.28 13.24
C ASP A 26 12.79 5.46 12.21
N ASN A 27 11.76 6.08 11.65
CA ASN A 27 10.86 5.47 10.67
C ASN A 27 10.80 6.24 9.35
N GLU A 28 11.78 7.12 9.12
CA GLU A 28 11.85 7.91 7.91
C GLU A 28 12.05 6.98 6.70
N GLY A 29 11.16 7.08 5.72
CA GLY A 29 11.16 6.19 4.55
C GLY A 29 10.50 4.83 4.74
N ASP A 30 10.14 4.45 5.97
CA ASP A 30 9.43 3.19 6.21
C ASP A 30 7.97 3.25 5.72
N PRO A 31 7.41 2.13 5.24
CA PRO A 31 6.01 2.06 4.89
C PRO A 31 5.11 2.27 6.11
N ILE A 32 4.01 2.98 5.95
CA ILE A 32 3.03 3.23 7.02
C ILE A 32 2.38 1.95 7.54
N ASN A 33 2.22 0.95 6.67
CA ASN A 33 1.76 -0.40 7.00
C ASN A 33 2.92 -1.37 7.31
N GLY A 34 4.14 -0.86 7.52
CA GLY A 34 5.31 -1.63 7.91
C GLY A 34 5.35 -1.91 9.42
N MET A 35 6.10 -2.94 9.82
CA MET A 35 6.20 -3.37 11.22
C MET A 35 6.84 -2.33 12.15
N THR A 36 7.59 -1.37 11.60
CA THR A 36 8.27 -0.30 12.35
C THR A 36 7.40 0.95 12.53
N VAL A 37 6.25 1.03 11.84
CA VAL A 37 5.35 2.20 11.89
C VAL A 37 3.98 1.80 12.39
N TYR A 38 3.35 0.80 11.76
CA TYR A 38 1.96 0.44 12.00
C TYR A 38 1.62 0.16 13.47
N PRO A 39 2.44 -0.58 14.25
CA PRO A 39 2.15 -0.85 15.65
C PRO A 39 2.10 0.40 16.54
N ASP A 40 2.77 1.48 16.15
CA ASP A 40 2.86 2.73 16.91
C ASP A 40 1.75 3.74 16.51
N LEU A 41 0.95 3.43 15.50
CA LEU A 41 -0.22 4.21 15.12
C LEU A 41 -1.36 3.99 16.12
N CYS A 42 -2.20 5.01 16.33
CA CYS A 42 -3.43 4.83 17.10
C CYS A 42 -4.44 3.96 16.32
N ALA A 43 -5.42 3.40 17.03
CA ALA A 43 -6.41 2.48 16.44
C ALA A 43 -7.18 3.07 15.24
N ASP A 44 -7.51 4.37 15.28
CA ASP A 44 -8.21 5.04 14.18
C ASP A 44 -7.32 5.14 12.93
N HIS A 45 -6.02 5.43 13.10
CA HIS A 45 -5.06 5.47 12.01
C HIS A 45 -4.77 4.07 11.45
N GLN A 46 -4.68 3.06 12.31
CA GLN A 46 -4.52 1.66 11.88
C GLN A 46 -5.70 1.23 11.01
N THR A 47 -6.93 1.52 11.45
CA THR A 47 -8.15 1.24 10.68
C THR A 47 -8.11 1.93 9.31
N LEU A 48 -7.73 3.21 9.27
CA LEU A 48 -7.61 3.95 8.02
C LEU A 48 -6.54 3.35 7.08
N VAL A 49 -5.41 2.88 7.63
CA VAL A 49 -4.35 2.20 6.87
C VAL A 49 -4.87 0.89 6.29
N ASP A 50 -5.59 0.10 7.07
CA ASP A 50 -6.15 -1.19 6.64
C ASP A 50 -7.19 -1.02 5.53
N ASP A 51 -8.13 -0.08 5.70
CA ASP A 51 -9.15 0.26 4.71
C ASP A 51 -8.51 0.76 3.41
N THR A 52 -7.48 1.60 3.54
CA THR A 52 -6.74 2.11 2.38
C THR A 52 -6.01 0.99 1.65
N LEU A 53 -5.40 0.06 2.38
CA LEU A 53 -4.68 -1.08 1.82
C LEU A 53 -5.64 -2.01 1.07
N GLU A 54 -6.82 -2.29 1.63
CA GLU A 54 -7.86 -3.07 0.96
C GLU A 54 -8.29 -2.41 -0.35
N ILE A 55 -8.61 -1.12 -0.32
CA ILE A 55 -9.01 -0.35 -1.51
C ILE A 55 -7.92 -0.35 -2.57
N LEU A 56 -6.66 -0.12 -2.17
CA LEU A 56 -5.52 -0.17 -3.08
C LEU A 56 -5.37 -1.55 -3.69
N HIS A 57 -5.47 -2.62 -2.89
CA HIS A 57 -5.38 -3.99 -3.39
C HIS A 57 -6.45 -4.32 -4.43
N ILE A 58 -7.70 -3.94 -4.19
CA ILE A 58 -8.79 -4.17 -5.14
C ILE A 58 -8.60 -3.32 -6.40
N TYR A 59 -8.09 -2.09 -6.28
CA TYR A 59 -7.91 -1.18 -7.41
C TYR A 59 -6.71 -1.55 -8.29
N THR A 60 -5.57 -1.87 -7.67
CA THR A 60 -4.29 -2.09 -8.35
C THR A 60 -4.12 -3.51 -8.86
N ARG A 61 -5.03 -4.44 -8.55
CA ARG A 61 -5.01 -5.82 -9.04
C ARG A 61 -6.28 -6.13 -9.84
N SER A 62 -6.15 -7.00 -10.84
CA SER A 62 -7.28 -7.48 -11.65
C SER A 62 -7.09 -8.95 -11.92
N GLY A 63 -8.02 -9.80 -11.45
CA GLY A 63 -7.90 -11.25 -11.61
C GLY A 63 -6.72 -11.87 -10.85
N GLY A 64 -6.22 -11.20 -9.80
CA GLY A 64 -5.06 -11.64 -9.03
C GLY A 64 -3.71 -11.16 -9.57
N GLU A 65 -3.69 -10.45 -10.70
CA GLU A 65 -2.46 -9.92 -11.31
C GLU A 65 -2.35 -8.39 -11.17
N PRO A 66 -1.14 -7.81 -11.27
CA PRO A 66 -0.96 -6.36 -11.30
C PRO A 66 -1.73 -5.70 -12.44
N ASN A 67 -2.54 -4.68 -12.12
CA ASN A 67 -3.27 -3.87 -13.09
C ASN A 67 -2.44 -2.65 -13.51
N ASN A 68 -1.59 -2.84 -14.54
CA ASN A 68 -0.70 -1.79 -15.05
C ASN A 68 -1.42 -0.50 -15.47
N ARG A 69 -2.69 -0.58 -15.88
CA ARG A 69 -3.49 0.60 -16.23
C ARG A 69 -3.86 1.41 -14.99
N ALA A 70 -4.26 0.75 -13.91
CA ALA A 70 -4.52 1.39 -12.61
C ALA A 70 -3.26 2.07 -12.06
N ILE A 71 -2.11 1.39 -12.09
CA ILE A 71 -0.81 1.97 -11.68
C ILE A 71 -0.45 3.19 -12.53
N THR A 72 -0.64 3.11 -13.86
CA THR A 72 -0.41 4.25 -14.76
C THR A 72 -1.31 5.44 -14.41
N TYR A 73 -2.56 5.19 -14.01
CA TYR A 73 -3.48 6.25 -13.61
C TYR A 73 -3.11 6.90 -12.28
N LEU A 74 -2.62 6.15 -11.30
CA LEU A 74 -2.05 6.72 -10.07
C LEU A 74 -0.85 7.62 -10.38
N ARG A 75 0.07 7.16 -11.23
CA ARG A 75 1.22 7.97 -11.69
C ARG A 75 0.79 9.28 -12.36
N ARG A 76 -0.24 9.23 -13.21
CA ARG A 76 -0.79 10.44 -13.86
C ARG A 76 -1.47 11.40 -12.88
N ARG A 77 -1.85 10.94 -11.69
CA ARG A 77 -2.39 11.78 -10.60
C ARG A 77 -1.30 12.35 -9.69
N GLY A 78 -0.02 12.05 -9.95
CA GLY A 78 1.12 12.60 -9.22
C GLY A 78 1.70 11.65 -8.17
N PHE A 79 1.12 10.47 -7.96
CA PHE A 79 1.64 9.49 -7.00
C PHE A 79 2.77 8.67 -7.61
N ASP A 80 3.84 8.43 -6.86
CA ASP A 80 4.86 7.45 -7.25
C ASP A 80 4.35 6.04 -6.89
N ALA A 81 4.09 5.21 -7.89
CA ALA A 81 3.44 3.92 -7.70
C ALA A 81 4.07 2.84 -8.58
N ALA A 82 4.27 1.64 -8.05
CA ALA A 82 4.75 0.49 -8.81
C ALA A 82 4.14 -0.80 -8.25
N LEU A 83 3.83 -1.74 -9.13
CA LEU A 83 3.35 -3.06 -8.76
C LEU A 83 3.72 -4.04 -9.88
N ASP A 84 4.46 -5.08 -9.54
CA ASP A 84 4.88 -6.12 -10.49
C ASP A 84 5.11 -7.44 -9.75
N PHE A 85 5.36 -8.51 -10.48
CA PHE A 85 5.80 -9.77 -9.88
C PHE A 85 7.21 -9.64 -9.29
N ASP A 86 7.48 -10.35 -8.20
CA ASP A 86 8.81 -10.47 -7.60
C ASP A 86 9.75 -11.17 -8.60
N GLN A 87 10.99 -10.67 -8.72
CA GLN A 87 11.96 -11.20 -9.68
C GLN A 87 12.41 -12.63 -9.37
N TYR A 88 12.27 -13.06 -8.11
CA TYR A 88 12.70 -14.37 -7.62
C TYR A 88 11.52 -15.28 -7.26
N ASP A 89 10.33 -14.71 -7.03
CA ASP A 89 9.09 -15.46 -6.76
C ASP A 89 7.95 -15.01 -7.70
N PRO A 90 7.71 -15.72 -8.82
CA PRO A 90 6.71 -15.31 -9.80
C PRO A 90 5.26 -15.40 -9.30
N TYR A 91 5.01 -15.99 -8.12
CA TYR A 91 3.69 -16.02 -7.50
C TYR A 91 3.48 -14.89 -6.49
N ARG A 92 4.50 -14.08 -6.24
CA ARG A 92 4.47 -12.97 -5.30
C ARG A 92 4.40 -11.65 -6.06
N ILE A 93 3.48 -10.78 -5.68
CA ILE A 93 3.42 -9.42 -6.19
C ILE A 93 4.14 -8.50 -5.21
N VAL A 94 5.00 -7.62 -5.71
CA VAL A 94 5.73 -6.63 -4.93
C VAL A 94 5.52 -5.24 -5.50
N GLY A 95 5.42 -4.25 -4.62
CA GLY A 95 5.13 -2.89 -5.04
C GLY A 95 4.79 -1.95 -3.90
N TYR A 96 4.51 -0.72 -4.29
CA TYR A 96 4.24 0.38 -3.38
C TYR A 96 3.42 1.49 -4.05
N VAL A 97 2.87 2.36 -3.22
CA VAL A 97 2.39 3.70 -3.60
C VAL A 97 2.97 4.70 -2.60
N ARG A 98 3.50 5.82 -3.08
CA ARG A 98 4.00 6.92 -2.25
C ARG A 98 3.11 8.15 -2.38
N THR A 99 2.78 8.72 -1.24
CA THR A 99 2.27 10.07 -1.07
C THR A 99 3.44 11.00 -0.72
N ASP A 100 3.14 12.26 -0.41
CA ASP A 100 4.17 13.23 -0.04
C ASP A 100 4.84 12.86 1.30
N ASN A 101 4.07 12.33 2.25
CA ASN A 101 4.55 12.00 3.59
C ASN A 101 4.78 10.50 3.82
N TRP A 102 4.14 9.60 3.08
CA TRP A 102 4.13 8.17 3.38
C TRP A 102 4.39 7.28 2.18
N THR A 103 5.06 6.16 2.44
CA THR A 103 5.04 5.01 1.53
C THR A 103 4.01 4.00 2.04
N ILE A 104 3.23 3.39 1.15
CA ILE A 104 2.34 2.29 1.45
C ILE A 104 2.86 1.09 0.68
N SER A 105 3.19 0.01 1.37
CA SER A 105 3.59 -1.24 0.74
C SER A 105 2.36 -1.97 0.22
N LEU A 106 2.38 -2.37 -1.05
CA LEU A 106 1.36 -3.22 -1.66
C LEU A 106 1.85 -4.66 -1.84
N SER A 107 3.02 -4.97 -1.29
CA SER A 107 3.68 -6.25 -1.52
C SER A 107 2.98 -7.37 -0.76
N ASP A 108 2.86 -8.52 -1.40
CA ASP A 108 2.41 -9.73 -0.73
C ASP A 108 3.46 -10.17 0.31
N ALA A 109 2.97 -10.83 1.37
CA ALA A 109 3.83 -11.42 2.38
C ALA A 109 4.84 -12.37 1.70
N PRO A 110 6.12 -12.34 2.10
CA PRO A 110 7.11 -13.26 1.54
C PRO A 110 6.67 -14.71 1.80
N SER A 111 6.75 -15.55 0.76
CA SER A 111 6.45 -16.99 0.82
C SER A 111 7.38 -17.74 1.78
N PHE A 112 8.56 -17.20 2.03
CA PHE A 112 9.49 -17.64 3.06
C PHE A 112 9.42 -16.70 4.27
N SER A 113 8.73 -17.10 5.33
CA SER A 113 9.04 -16.60 6.68
C SER A 113 10.32 -17.31 7.16
N PRO A 114 11.46 -16.64 7.36
CA PRO A 114 12.66 -17.28 7.89
C PRO A 114 12.68 -17.37 9.43
N PHE A 115 11.61 -16.98 10.13
CA PHE A 115 11.62 -16.88 11.58
C PHE A 115 10.69 -17.89 12.24
N THR A 116 11.14 -19.15 12.25
CA THR A 116 10.97 -20.02 13.42
C THR A 116 12.21 -19.87 14.30
N TRP A 117 12.03 -19.31 15.50
CA TRP A 117 12.88 -19.56 16.67
C TRP A 117 11.97 -19.86 17.85
#